data_AF-I6P8F1-F1
#
_entry.id   AF-I6P8F1-F1
#
_cell.length_a   1.000
_cell.length_b   1.000
_cell.length_c   1.000
_cell.angle_alpha   90.00
_cell.angle_beta   90.00
_cell.angle_gamma   90.00
#
_symmetry.space_group_name_H-M   'P 1'
#
loop_
_entity.id
_entity.type
_entity.pdbx_description
1 polymer ?
#
loop_
_entity_poly.entity_id
_entity_poly.type
_entity_poly.pdbx_seq_one_letter_code
_entity_poly.pdbx_strand_id
1 'polypeptide(L)' 'LIFPFLEMDIKYFDLGLPNRDATHDQVTIDSARATLKYNVAIKCATITPDEARVKEFNLKRMWKSPNGTIRNILN' A
#
# COMPACT_ATOMS: atom_id res chain seq x y z
N LEU A 1 2.82 12.90 17.52
CA LEU A 1 3.58 11.99 18.41
C LEU A 1 5.01 11.71 17.93
N ILE A 2 5.31 11.65 16.63
CA ILE A 2 6.69 11.37 16.15
C ILE A 2 7.39 12.65 15.66
N PHE A 3 6.85 13.33 14.65
CA PHE A 3 7.53 14.46 13.97
C PHE A 3 7.91 15.67 14.83
N PRO A 4 7.21 16.02 15.93
CA PRO A 4 7.69 17.08 16.81
C PRO A 4 9.03 16.77 17.51
N PHE A 5 9.47 15.51 17.51
CA PHE A 5 10.66 15.05 18.24
C PHE A 5 11.74 14.42 17.35
N LEU A 6 11.39 14.04 16.12
CA LEU A 6 12.26 13.30 15.20
C LEU A 6 12.08 13.80 13.78
N GLU A 7 13.19 14.21 13.17
CA GLU A 7 13.29 14.43 11.72
C GLU A 7 13.78 13.15 11.06
N MET A 8 13.07 12.69 10.03
CA MET A 8 13.35 11.42 9.35
C MET A 8 13.11 11.56 7.85
N ASP A 9 13.99 10.98 7.05
CA ASP A 9 13.74 10.81 5.61
C ASP A 9 12.73 9.68 5.38
N ILE A 10 11.48 10.04 5.06
CA ILE A 10 10.39 9.10 4.85
C ILE A 10 10.11 8.96 3.36
N LYS A 11 10.24 7.73 2.86
CA LYS A 11 9.71 7.37 1.54
C LYS A 11 8.23 7.02 1.69
N TYR A 12 7.37 7.98 1.39
CA TYR A 12 5.93 7.86 1.55
C TYR A 12 5.27 7.17 0.35
N PHE A 13 4.37 6.22 0.62
CA PHE A 13 3.57 5.52 -0.38
C PHE A 13 2.11 5.48 0.08
N ASP A 14 1.20 6.03 -0.72
CA ASP A 14 -0.23 5.96 -0.44
C ASP A 14 -0.82 4.63 -0.92
N LEU A 15 -1.13 3.74 0.03
CA LEU A 15 -1.75 2.44 -0.20
C LEU A 15 -3.28 2.49 -0.06
N GLY A 16 -3.87 3.68 -0.05
CA GLY A 16 -5.31 3.90 -0.08
C GLY A 16 -5.94 3.27 -1.32
N LEU A 17 -7.16 2.73 -1.16
CA LEU A 17 -7.85 2.01 -2.23
C LEU A 17 -8.01 2.85 -3.52
N PRO A 18 -8.36 4.15 -3.48
CA PRO A 18 -8.40 4.99 -4.69
C PRO A 18 -7.04 5.11 -5.40
N ASN A 19 -5.95 5.34 -4.65
CA ASN A 19 -4.61 5.46 -5.26
C ASN A 19 -4.11 4.13 -5.82
N ARG A 20 -4.42 3.02 -5.14
CA ARG A 20 -4.16 1.68 -5.66
C ARG A 20 -4.89 1.45 -6.98
N ASP A 21 -6.17 1.80 -7.09
CA ASP A 21 -6.91 1.65 -8.34
C ASP A 21 -6.38 2.56 -9.47
N ALA A 22 -6.05 3.81 -9.13
CA ALA A 22 -5.46 4.77 -10.07
C ALA A 22 -4.13 4.26 -10.65
N THR A 23 -3.26 3.70 -9.81
CA THR A 23 -1.93 3.18 -10.18
C THR A 23 -1.91 1.74 -10.67
N HIS A 24 -3.08 1.13 -10.87
CA HIS A 24 -3.21 -0.30 -11.20
C HIS A 24 -2.50 -1.23 -10.20
N ASP A 25 -2.51 -0.83 -8.93
CA ASP A 25 -1.88 -1.48 -7.77
C ASP A 25 -0.35 -1.50 -7.82
N GLN A 26 0.26 -0.73 -8.72
CA GLN A 26 1.72 -0.60 -8.82
C GLN A 26 2.33 0.00 -7.55
N VAL A 27 1.64 0.94 -6.88
CA VAL A 27 2.09 1.53 -5.62
C VAL A 27 2.33 0.48 -4.52
N THR A 28 1.55 -0.61 -4.51
CA THR A 28 1.74 -1.72 -3.58
C THR A 28 3.07 -2.45 -3.84
N ILE A 29 3.39 -2.70 -5.10
CA ILE A 29 4.65 -3.35 -5.51
C ILE A 29 5.84 -2.44 -5.21
N ASP A 30 5.73 -1.16 -5.54
CA ASP A 30 6.80 -0.18 -5.33
C ASP A 30 7.10 0.02 -3.85
N SER A 31 6.08 0.03 -2.99
CA SER A 31 6.27 0.07 -1.53
C SER A 31 7.01 -1.17 -0.99
N ALA A 32 6.73 -2.35 -1.54
CA ALA A 32 7.43 -3.59 -1.17
C ALA A 32 8.90 -3.57 -1.61
N ARG A 33 9.17 -3.10 -2.83
CA ARG A 33 10.54 -2.92 -3.35
C ARG A 33 11.32 -1.87 -2.57
N ALA A 34 10.68 -0.78 -2.17
CA ALA A 34 11.29 0.22 -1.29
C ALA A 34 11.63 -0.39 0.07
N THR A 35 10.74 -1.24 0.61
CA THR A 35 11.01 -1.96 1.86
C THR A 35 12.22 -2.89 1.73
N LEU A 36 12.39 -3.62 0.61
CA LEU A 36 13.61 -4.42 0.36
C LEU A 36 14.88 -3.56 0.34
N LYS A 37 14.80 -2.35 -0.22
CA LYS A 37 15.95 -1.44 -0.31
C LYS A 37 16.30 -0.78 1.03
N TYR A 38 15.30 -0.42 1.83
CA TYR A 38 15.46 0.39 3.04
C TYR A 38 15.25 -0.41 4.34
N ASN A 39 14.95 -1.71 4.24
CA ASN A 39 14.80 -2.71 5.30
C ASN A 39 13.66 -2.52 6.31
N VAL A 40 13.17 -1.30 6.50
CA VAL A 40 12.14 -0.98 7.50
C VAL A 40 10.97 -0.27 6.85
N ALA A 41 9.75 -0.70 7.18
CA ALA A 41 8.52 -0.04 6.75
C ALA A 41 7.50 -0.03 7.88
N ILE A 42 6.70 1.03 7.93
CA ILE A 42 5.53 1.16 8.81
C ILE A 42 4.32 1.25 7.90
N LYS A 43 3.33 0.38 8.11
CA LYS A 43 2.16 0.28 7.24
C LYS A 43 0.87 0.41 8.05
N CYS A 44 0.00 1.32 7.60
CA CYS A 44 -1.37 1.41 8.09
C CYS A 44 -2.26 0.27 7.53
N ALA A 45 -3.40 0.04 8.19
CA ALA A 45 -4.39 -0.91 7.69
C ALA A 45 -4.92 -0.49 6.31
N THR A 46 -5.19 -1.46 5.45
CA THR A 46 -5.60 -1.25 4.06
C THR A 46 -6.79 -2.14 3.71
N ILE A 47 -7.71 -1.62 2.91
CA ILE A 47 -8.86 -2.37 2.41
C ILE A 47 -8.41 -3.41 1.39
N THR A 48 -8.86 -4.65 1.55
CA THR A 48 -8.87 -5.66 0.48
C THR A 48 -10.28 -5.65 -0.10
N PRO A 49 -10.47 -5.22 -1.37
CA PRO A 49 -11.81 -5.04 -1.91
C PRO A 49 -12.50 -6.38 -2.15
N ASP A 50 -13.78 -6.45 -1.79
CA ASP A 50 -14.73 -7.48 -2.21
C ASP A 50 -15.67 -6.91 -3.30
N GLU A 51 -16.67 -7.69 -3.72
CA GLU A 51 -17.62 -7.25 -4.75
C GLU A 51 -18.40 -5.98 -4.36
N ALA A 52 -18.72 -5.82 -3.08
CA ALA A 52 -19.42 -4.63 -2.59
C ALA A 52 -18.51 -3.40 -2.66
N ARG A 53 -17.25 -3.52 -2.24
CA ARG A 53 -16.25 -2.45 -2.32
C ARG A 53 -15.89 -2.08 -3.76
N VAL A 54 -15.87 -3.04 -4.69
CA VAL A 54 -15.68 -2.76 -6.12
C VAL A 54 -16.79 -1.84 -6.63
N LYS A 55 -18.04 -2.10 -6.25
CA LYS A 55 -19.19 -1.25 -6.64
C LYS A 55 -19.17 0.10 -5.93
N GLU A 56 -18.94 0.10 -4.62
CA GLU A 56 -18.93 1.32 -3.79
C GLU A 56 -17.87 2.34 -4.25
N PHE A 57 -16.66 1.85 -4.58
CA PHE A 57 -15.54 2.70 -4.98
C PHE A 57 -15.35 2.79 -6.50
N ASN A 58 -16.24 2.17 -7.30
CA ASN A 58 -16.16 2.10 -8.76
C ASN A 58 -14.76 1.67 -9.26
N LEU A 59 -14.25 0.57 -8.71
CA LEU A 59 -12.89 0.08 -8.99
C LEU A 59 -12.80 -0.54 -10.38
N LYS A 60 -11.65 -0.39 -11.05
CA LYS A 60 -11.36 -1.05 -12.34
C LYS A 60 -11.43 -2.58 -12.24
N ARG A 61 -11.02 -3.13 -11.09
CA ARG A 61 -11.08 -4.56 -10.78
C ARG A 61 -10.96 -4.83 -9.28
N MET A 62 -11.23 -6.07 -8.90
CA MET A 62 -10.98 -6.56 -7.55
C MET A 62 -9.47 -6.77 -7.34
N TRP A 63 -8.83 -5.79 -6.71
CA TRP A 63 -7.39 -5.83 -6.40
C TRP A 63 -7.06 -6.84 -5.30
N LYS A 64 -5.87 -7.46 -5.40
CA LYS A 64 -5.38 -8.40 -4.37
C LYS A 64 -5.12 -7.68 -3.04
N SER A 65 -5.00 -8.45 -1.95
CA SER A 65 -4.67 -7.86 -0.65
C SER A 65 -3.24 -7.25 -0.66
N PRO A 66 -3.05 -5.98 -0.25
CA PRO A 66 -1.72 -5.40 -0.12
C PRO A 66 -0.80 -6.20 0.76
N ASN A 67 -1.31 -6.75 1.87
CA ASN A 67 -0.51 -7.53 2.80
C ASN A 67 0.01 -8.81 2.13
N GLY A 68 -0.82 -9.50 1.34
CA GLY A 68 -0.41 -10.69 0.61
C GLY A 68 0.62 -10.37 -0.47
N THR A 69 0.37 -9.32 -1.25
CA THR A 69 1.32 -8.86 -2.29
C THR A 69 2.67 -8.48 -1.70
N ILE A 70 2.71 -7.69 -0.63
CA ILE A 70 3.96 -7.26 0.02
C ILE A 70 4.70 -8.48 0.60
N ARG A 71 4.02 -9.38 1.34
CA ARG A 71 4.65 -10.58 1.92
C ARG A 71 5.29 -11.48 0.87
N ASN A 72 4.64 -11.67 -0.27
CA ASN A 72 5.16 -12.49 -1.37
C ASN A 72 6.38 -11.86 -2.09
N ILE A 73 6.63 -10.57 -1.89
CA ILE A 73 7.79 -9.88 -2.46
C ILE A 73 8.96 -9.85 -1.46
N LEU A 74 8.66 -9.80 -0.16
CA LEU A 74 9.67 -9.77 0.90
C LEU A 74 10.25 -11.16 1.24
N ASN A 75 9.51 -12.23 0.95
CA ASN A 75 9.89 -13.63 1.18
C ASN A 75 10.17 -14.35 -0.14
#